data_AF-M2LPK7-F1
#
_entry.id   AF-M2LPK7-F1
#
_cell.length_a   1.000
_cell.length_b   1.000
_cell.length_c   1.000
_cell.angle_alpha   90.00
_cell.angle_beta   90.00
_cell.angle_gamma   90.00
#
_symmetry.space_group_name_H-M   'P 1'
#
loop_
_entity.id
_entity.type
_entity.pdbx_description
1 polymer ?
#
loop_
_entity_poly.entity_id
_entity_poly.type
_entity_poly.pdbx_seq_one_letter_code
_entity_poly.pdbx_strand_id
1 'polypeptide(L)'
;VRRPETAQREEKSPPPVEPEDEPLRLRPPKSLRLEDFKINPRYLGAEYAFADTLRGRDQRRCLKGCTKPECCGADFLAMVQAGGVDVGSDSEVLTAYFGSNWQQIARASAFANKYGKHRNAFERRSTPPGFWRTEMPTTQEVEDDRIRAREVVSEKVEERWREAMRDGGRWLFRDE
;
A
#
# COMPACT_ATOMS: atom_id res chain seq x y z
N VAL A 1 32.27 -36.71 -57.24
CA VAL A 1 31.98 -35.44 -56.51
C VAL A 1 30.64 -35.63 -55.80
N ARG A 2 30.63 -35.85 -54.48
CA ARG A 2 29.39 -36.00 -53.70
C ARG A 2 29.02 -34.63 -53.09
N ARG A 3 27.80 -34.18 -53.33
CA ARG A 3 27.24 -32.92 -52.81
C ARG A 3 26.83 -33.13 -51.35
N PRO A 4 27.17 -32.25 -50.40
CA PRO A 4 26.69 -32.40 -49.03
C PRO A 4 25.25 -31.90 -48.95
N GLU A 5 24.41 -32.67 -48.27
CA GLU A 5 23.03 -32.33 -47.92
C GLU A 5 23.05 -31.31 -46.78
N THR A 6 22.38 -30.19 -46.98
CA THR A 6 22.19 -29.15 -45.96
C THR A 6 21.21 -29.64 -44.90
N ALA A 7 21.71 -29.94 -43.71
CA ALA A 7 20.89 -30.20 -42.53
C ALA A 7 20.20 -28.90 -42.08
N GLN A 8 18.87 -28.85 -42.22
CA GLN A 8 18.06 -27.78 -41.68
C GLN A 8 18.04 -27.90 -40.16
N ARG A 9 18.55 -26.88 -39.47
CA ARG A 9 18.51 -26.76 -38.01
C ARG A 9 17.12 -26.25 -37.64
N GLU A 10 16.27 -27.13 -37.14
CA GLU A 10 14.99 -26.75 -36.55
C GLU A 10 15.24 -25.85 -35.34
N GLU A 11 14.96 -24.56 -35.48
CA GLU A 11 14.87 -23.64 -34.35
C GLU A 11 13.63 -24.01 -33.53
N LYS A 12 13.83 -24.72 -32.43
CA LYS A 12 12.78 -24.96 -31.44
C LYS A 12 12.41 -23.61 -30.83
N SER A 13 11.18 -23.16 -31.08
CA SER A 13 10.60 -21.99 -30.42
C SER A 13 10.78 -22.07 -28.90
N PRO A 14 11.11 -20.96 -28.21
CA PRO A 14 11.25 -20.97 -26.77
C PRO A 14 9.95 -21.44 -26.10
N PRO A 15 10.05 -22.21 -25.01
CA PRO A 15 8.88 -22.70 -24.29
C PRO A 15 8.01 -21.54 -23.81
N PRO A 16 6.68 -21.73 -23.69
CA PRO A 16 5.79 -20.71 -23.15
C PRO A 16 6.30 -20.26 -21.78
N VAL A 17 6.49 -18.95 -21.61
CA VAL A 17 6.87 -18.37 -20.31
C VAL A 17 5.73 -18.65 -19.34
N GLU A 18 6.02 -19.34 -18.24
CA GLU A 18 5.00 -19.56 -17.22
C GLU A 18 4.72 -18.21 -16.53
N PRO A 19 3.46 -17.89 -16.20
CA PRO A 19 3.10 -16.64 -15.53
C PRO A 19 3.79 -16.47 -14.16
N GLU A 20 4.36 -17.55 -13.62
CA GLU A 20 5.17 -17.62 -12.41
C GLU A 20 6.61 -17.09 -12.59
N ASP A 21 7.06 -16.88 -13.83
CA ASP A 21 8.38 -16.31 -14.16
C ASP A 21 8.31 -14.80 -14.49
N GLU A 22 7.10 -14.24 -14.60
CA GLU A 22 6.92 -12.81 -14.84
C GLU A 22 7.16 -11.99 -13.55
N PRO A 23 7.80 -10.80 -13.67
CA PRO A 23 7.96 -9.88 -12.55
C PRO A 23 6.64 -9.61 -11.83
N LEU A 24 6.67 -9.63 -10.50
CA LEU A 24 5.48 -9.48 -9.65
C LEU A 24 4.74 -8.15 -9.92
N ARG A 25 5.47 -7.14 -10.39
CA ARG A 25 4.91 -5.84 -10.78
C ARG A 25 3.98 -5.91 -12.00
N LEU A 26 4.22 -6.82 -12.93
CA LEU A 26 3.41 -6.99 -14.14
C LEU A 26 2.18 -7.88 -13.90
N ARG A 27 2.19 -8.64 -12.80
CA ARG A 27 1.10 -9.53 -12.46
C ARG A 27 -0.15 -8.76 -12.00
N PRO A 28 -1.35 -9.28 -12.29
CA PRO A 28 -2.58 -8.69 -11.77
C PRO A 28 -2.63 -8.83 -10.24
N PRO A 29 -3.17 -7.84 -9.51
CA PRO A 29 -3.16 -7.83 -8.04
C PRO A 29 -3.88 -9.04 -7.43
N LYS A 30 -4.85 -9.64 -8.12
CA LYS A 30 -5.55 -10.85 -7.68
C LYS A 30 -4.68 -12.11 -7.59
N SER A 31 -3.56 -12.13 -8.33
CA SER A 31 -2.60 -13.24 -8.30
C SER A 31 -1.50 -13.06 -7.25
N LEU A 32 -1.39 -11.84 -6.68
CA LEU A 32 -0.39 -11.51 -5.68
C LEU A 32 -0.87 -11.88 -4.29
N ARG A 33 0.09 -12.20 -3.43
CA ARG A 33 -0.11 -12.50 -2.02
C ARG A 33 0.54 -11.43 -1.15
N LEU A 34 0.19 -11.40 0.14
CA LEU A 34 0.80 -10.46 1.08
C LEU A 34 2.32 -10.67 1.23
N GLU A 35 2.80 -11.89 1.00
CA GLU A 35 4.21 -12.26 1.05
C GLU A 35 5.02 -11.82 -0.18
N ASP A 36 4.34 -11.37 -1.25
CA ASP A 36 4.98 -10.88 -2.47
C ASP A 36 5.39 -9.40 -2.37
N PHE A 37 5.18 -8.80 -1.19
CA PHE A 37 5.59 -7.44 -0.88
C PHE A 37 6.61 -7.41 0.26
N LYS A 38 7.64 -6.60 0.12
CA LYS A 38 8.62 -6.29 1.18
C LYS A 38 8.62 -4.80 1.50
N ILE A 39 9.16 -4.43 2.65
CA ILE A 39 9.28 -3.02 3.04
C ILE A 39 10.38 -2.38 2.20
N ASN A 40 10.13 -1.18 1.69
CA ASN A 40 11.10 -0.42 0.94
C ASN A 40 12.28 0.00 1.86
N PRO A 41 13.51 -0.52 1.68
CA PRO A 41 14.63 -0.14 2.51
C PRO A 41 15.03 1.31 2.32
N ARG A 42 14.72 1.92 1.17
CA ARG A 42 14.97 3.35 0.90
C ARG A 42 14.00 4.25 1.67
N TYR A 43 12.89 3.71 2.20
CA TYR A 43 11.90 4.47 2.95
C TYR A 43 12.33 4.71 4.41
N LEU A 44 12.85 3.68 5.10
CA LEU A 44 13.26 3.77 6.51
C LEU A 44 14.71 3.32 6.79
N GLY A 45 15.48 2.95 5.77
CA GLY A 45 16.86 2.49 5.91
C GLY A 45 17.00 1.03 6.37
N ALA A 46 15.90 0.26 6.44
CA ALA A 46 15.93 -1.15 6.82
C ALA A 46 14.90 -1.99 6.05
N GLU A 47 15.17 -3.29 5.99
CA GLU A 47 14.35 -4.28 5.31
C GLU A 47 13.17 -4.80 6.16
N TYR A 48 13.09 -4.38 7.42
CA TYR A 48 12.06 -4.78 8.38
C TYR A 48 11.38 -3.57 9.03
N ALA A 49 10.16 -3.76 9.51
CA ALA A 49 9.43 -2.72 10.24
C ALA A 49 9.91 -2.72 11.69
N PHE A 50 10.65 -1.68 12.08
CA PHE A 50 11.06 -1.44 13.46
C PHE A 50 10.86 0.01 13.87
N ALA A 51 10.69 0.23 15.17
CA ALA A 51 10.59 1.55 15.75
C ALA A 51 11.99 2.00 16.23
N ASP A 52 12.75 2.68 15.37
CA ASP A 52 14.04 3.27 15.77
C ASP A 52 13.87 4.65 16.41
N THR A 53 14.78 5.02 17.30
CA THR A 53 14.85 6.36 17.89
C THR A 53 15.88 7.23 17.16
N LEU A 54 15.41 8.03 16.19
CA LEU A 54 16.26 8.93 15.41
C LEU A 54 16.62 10.20 16.21
N ARG A 55 17.88 10.30 16.66
CA ARG A 55 18.34 11.41 17.53
C ARG A 55 18.96 12.58 16.74
N GLY A 56 19.55 12.34 15.58
CA GLY A 56 20.26 13.36 14.78
C GLY A 56 19.34 14.30 13.99
N ARG A 57 19.76 15.55 13.75
CA ARG A 57 19.02 16.53 12.92
C ARG A 57 19.02 16.13 11.45
N ASP A 58 20.17 15.73 10.91
CA ASP A 58 20.32 15.36 9.50
C ASP A 58 19.61 14.05 9.13
N GLN A 59 19.60 13.06 10.03
CA GLN A 59 18.84 11.82 9.85
C GLN A 59 17.33 12.06 9.69
N ARG A 60 16.81 13.14 10.30
CA ARG A 60 15.40 13.52 10.22
C ARG A 60 15.05 14.32 8.96
N ARG A 61 16.03 14.86 8.23
CA ARG A 61 15.82 15.68 7.02
C ARG A 61 15.31 14.87 5.82
N CYS A 62 15.68 13.60 5.74
CA CYS A 62 15.30 12.71 4.62
C CYS A 62 13.95 11.98 4.84
N LEU A 63 13.36 12.09 6.04
CA LEU A 63 12.05 11.53 6.32
C LEU A 63 10.97 12.44 5.73
N LYS A 64 9.91 11.85 5.19
CA LYS A 64 8.69 12.61 4.88
C LYS A 64 8.20 13.31 6.15
N GLY A 65 7.80 14.58 6.04
CA GLY A 65 7.43 15.41 7.18
C GLY A 65 6.40 14.75 8.10
N CYS A 66 6.66 14.78 9.41
CA CYS A 66 5.75 14.22 10.41
C CYS A 66 4.66 15.25 10.74
N THR A 67 3.41 14.93 10.44
CA THR A 67 2.24 15.76 10.78
C THR A 67 1.58 15.34 12.10
N LYS A 68 2.17 14.40 12.86
CA LYS A 68 1.61 13.93 14.13
C LYS A 68 1.67 15.05 15.18
N PRO A 69 0.56 15.37 15.86
CA PRO A 69 0.50 16.47 16.82
C PRO A 69 1.49 16.29 17.99
N GLU A 70 1.65 15.05 18.46
CA GLU A 70 2.53 14.68 19.59
C GLU A 70 4.04 14.67 19.29
N CYS A 71 4.49 15.06 18.08
CA CYS A 71 5.89 14.90 17.67
C CYS A 71 6.48 16.10 16.93
N CYS A 72 5.90 16.50 15.80
CA CYS A 72 6.35 17.66 15.03
C CYS A 72 5.18 18.50 14.48
N GLY A 73 3.99 17.90 14.42
CA GLY A 73 2.81 18.53 13.86
C GLY A 73 2.40 19.80 14.61
N ALA A 74 2.52 19.84 15.94
CA ALA A 74 2.17 21.03 16.72
C ALA A 74 3.02 22.25 16.33
N ASP A 75 4.35 22.09 16.23
CA ASP A 75 5.27 23.17 15.86
C ASP A 75 5.07 23.63 14.42
N PHE A 76 4.89 22.69 13.48
CA PHE A 76 4.63 23.03 12.07
C PHE A 76 3.26 23.71 11.88
N LEU A 77 2.23 23.25 12.59
CA LEU A 77 0.91 23.89 12.59
C LEU A 77 0.99 25.31 13.16
N ALA A 78 1.74 25.52 14.25
CA ALA A 78 1.96 26.85 14.82
C ALA A 78 2.67 27.79 13.83
N MET A 79 3.66 27.29 13.08
CA MET A 79 4.37 28.06 12.05
C MET A 79 3.45 28.46 10.88
N VAL A 80 2.60 27.53 10.40
CA VAL A 80 1.62 27.82 9.35
C VAL A 80 0.59 28.84 9.85
N GLN A 81 0.09 28.68 11.08
CA GLN A 81 -0.86 29.62 11.69
C GLN A 81 -0.26 31.01 11.90
N ALA A 82 1.04 31.10 12.21
CA ALA A 82 1.76 32.37 12.32
C ALA A 82 2.00 33.06 10.97
N GLY A 83 1.66 32.41 9.84
CA GLY A 83 1.79 32.99 8.50
C GLY A 83 3.24 33.13 8.02
N GLY A 84 4.20 32.45 8.66
CA GLY A 84 5.62 32.60 8.37
C GLY A 84 6.13 31.76 7.20
N VAL A 85 5.26 31.02 6.51
CA VAL A 85 5.63 30.05 5.47
C VAL A 85 4.69 30.22 4.27
N ASP A 86 5.24 30.54 3.10
CA ASP A 86 4.50 30.53 1.84
C ASP A 86 4.48 29.09 1.29
N VAL A 87 3.30 28.49 1.25
CA VAL A 87 3.08 27.08 0.86
C VAL A 87 2.27 26.97 -0.44
N GLY A 88 1.98 28.11 -1.10
CA GLY A 88 1.12 28.16 -2.29
C GLY A 88 -0.38 28.28 -1.97
N SER A 89 -1.23 28.16 -3.00
CA SER A 89 -2.69 28.27 -2.81
C SER A 89 -3.27 27.03 -2.11
N ASP A 90 -4.28 27.21 -1.26
CA ASP A 90 -4.98 26.09 -0.59
C ASP A 90 -5.44 25.02 -1.59
N SER A 91 -5.88 25.44 -2.78
CA SER A 91 -6.28 24.53 -3.86
C SER A 91 -5.12 23.70 -4.39
N GLU A 92 -3.93 24.27 -4.56
CA GLU A 92 -2.74 23.54 -5.02
C GLU A 92 -2.28 22.54 -3.95
N VAL A 93 -2.20 22.97 -2.68
CA VAL A 93 -1.81 22.12 -1.55
C VAL A 93 -2.76 20.94 -1.39
N LEU A 94 -4.08 21.20 -1.42
CA LEU A 94 -5.10 20.16 -1.26
C LEU A 94 -5.15 19.21 -2.45
N THR A 95 -4.93 19.70 -3.67
CA THR A 95 -4.87 18.85 -4.87
C THR A 95 -3.64 17.96 -4.84
N ALA A 96 -2.49 18.47 -4.39
CA ALA A 96 -1.27 17.67 -4.22
C ALA A 96 -1.41 16.58 -3.13
N TYR A 97 -2.13 16.87 -2.04
CA TYR A 97 -2.28 15.96 -0.90
C TYR A 97 -3.40 14.91 -1.10
N PHE A 98 -4.58 15.33 -1.57
CA PHE A 98 -5.78 14.46 -1.68
C PHE A 98 -6.11 14.04 -3.11
N GLY A 99 -5.47 14.62 -4.13
CA GLY A 99 -5.76 14.37 -5.55
C GLY A 99 -6.81 15.31 -6.13
N SER A 100 -7.16 15.10 -7.40
CA SER A 100 -8.08 15.98 -8.17
C SER A 100 -9.53 16.00 -7.63
N ASN A 101 -9.94 14.97 -6.90
CA ASN A 101 -11.28 14.85 -6.31
C ASN A 101 -11.36 15.31 -4.84
N TRP A 102 -10.36 16.03 -4.33
CA TRP A 102 -10.30 16.45 -2.93
C TRP A 102 -11.57 17.17 -2.44
N GLN A 103 -12.20 17.97 -3.30
CA GLN A 103 -13.42 18.71 -2.96
C GLN A 103 -14.59 17.78 -2.62
N GLN A 104 -14.73 16.67 -3.34
CA GLN A 104 -15.79 15.69 -3.11
C GLN A 104 -15.55 14.94 -1.80
N ILE A 105 -14.30 14.55 -1.55
CA ILE A 105 -13.87 13.87 -0.32
C ILE A 105 -14.09 14.78 0.90
N ALA A 106 -13.68 16.05 0.81
CA ALA A 106 -13.85 17.02 1.88
C ALA A 106 -15.33 17.26 2.20
N ARG A 107 -16.18 17.43 1.18
CA ARG A 107 -17.64 17.58 1.35
C ARG A 107 -18.28 16.33 1.99
N ALA A 108 -17.88 15.13 1.54
CA ALA A 108 -18.38 13.89 2.11
C ALA A 108 -17.98 13.73 3.59
N SER A 109 -16.72 14.06 3.93
CA SER A 109 -16.24 14.05 5.32
C SER A 109 -16.97 15.09 6.18
N ALA A 110 -17.16 16.32 5.68
CA ALA A 110 -17.89 17.36 6.40
C ALA A 110 -19.35 16.96 6.66
N PHE A 111 -20.01 16.33 5.70
CA PHE A 111 -21.35 15.77 5.86
C PHE A 111 -21.36 14.66 6.91
N ALA A 112 -20.43 13.71 6.83
CA ALA A 112 -20.28 12.63 7.80
C ALA A 112 -19.99 13.15 9.22
N ASN A 113 -19.25 14.25 9.38
CA ASN A 113 -18.99 14.84 10.70
C ASN A 113 -20.20 15.57 11.29
N LYS A 114 -20.98 16.25 10.44
CA LYS A 114 -22.19 16.97 10.87
C LYS A 114 -23.33 16.03 11.24
N TYR A 115 -23.49 14.95 10.47
CA TYR A 115 -24.67 14.10 10.54
C TYR A 115 -24.36 12.65 10.94
N GLY A 116 -23.10 12.24 10.93
CA GLY A 116 -22.68 10.89 11.30
C GLY A 116 -22.59 10.71 12.81
N LYS A 117 -22.99 9.52 13.27
CA LYS A 117 -22.88 9.09 14.66
C LYS A 117 -21.76 8.05 14.77
N HIS A 118 -20.50 8.47 14.75
CA HIS A 118 -19.38 7.54 14.96
C HIS A 118 -18.84 7.64 16.39
N ARG A 119 -18.67 6.48 17.06
CA ARG A 119 -18.29 6.38 18.49
C ARG A 119 -16.80 6.10 18.72
N ASN A 120 -16.01 5.76 17.71
CA ASN A 120 -14.61 5.34 17.86
C ASN A 120 -13.63 6.31 17.17
N ALA A 121 -12.46 6.59 17.77
CA ALA A 121 -11.48 7.52 17.19
C ALA A 121 -10.57 6.87 16.14
N PHE A 122 -10.32 5.57 16.26
CA PHE A 122 -9.59 4.76 15.28
C PHE A 122 -10.43 3.55 14.89
N GLU A 123 -10.41 3.20 13.61
CA GLU A 123 -10.99 1.95 13.14
C GLU A 123 -10.18 0.79 13.73
N ARG A 124 -10.82 -0.05 14.54
CA ARG A 124 -10.17 -1.21 15.13
C ARG A 124 -9.85 -2.19 14.01
N ARG A 125 -8.69 -2.86 14.10
CA ARG A 125 -8.40 -4.00 13.21
C ARG A 125 -9.60 -4.94 13.26
N SER A 126 -10.16 -5.22 12.08
CA SER A 126 -11.28 -6.15 11.99
C SER A 126 -10.84 -7.51 12.52
N THR A 127 -11.63 -8.09 13.41
CA THR A 127 -11.40 -9.44 13.90
C THR A 127 -11.65 -10.43 12.76
N PRO A 128 -10.86 -11.51 12.63
CA PRO A 128 -11.03 -12.47 11.56
C PRO A 128 -12.48 -13.00 11.49
N PRO A 129 -12.99 -13.31 10.28
CA PRO A 129 -14.29 -13.94 10.12
C PRO A 129 -14.43 -15.17 11.03
N GLY A 130 -15.53 -15.25 11.77
CA GLY A 130 -15.82 -16.37 12.67
C GLY A 130 -15.10 -16.41 14.01
N PHE A 131 -14.18 -15.48 14.30
CA PHE A 131 -13.37 -15.50 15.54
C PHE A 131 -14.19 -15.52 16.84
N TRP A 132 -15.35 -14.86 16.87
CA TRP A 132 -16.21 -14.76 18.05
C TRP A 132 -17.38 -15.75 18.09
N ARG A 133 -17.38 -16.77 17.21
CA ARG A 133 -18.42 -17.81 17.27
C ARG A 133 -18.23 -18.68 18.50
N THR A 134 -19.33 -18.94 19.21
CA THR A 134 -19.38 -19.79 20.40
C THR A 134 -19.62 -21.28 20.07
N GLU A 135 -20.32 -21.57 18.97
CA GLU A 135 -20.69 -22.93 18.56
C GLU A 135 -19.75 -23.49 17.49
N MET A 136 -19.69 -24.82 17.37
CA MET A 136 -18.95 -25.49 16.30
C MET A 136 -19.56 -25.12 14.93
N PRO A 137 -18.79 -24.50 14.01
CA PRO A 137 -19.34 -24.01 12.76
C PRO A 137 -19.72 -25.16 11.83
N THR A 138 -20.78 -24.96 11.06
CA THR A 138 -21.19 -25.90 10.01
C THR A 138 -20.22 -25.85 8.82
N THR A 139 -20.24 -26.87 7.97
CA THR A 139 -19.37 -26.92 6.77
C THR A 139 -19.63 -25.76 5.80
N GLN A 140 -20.87 -25.28 5.70
CA GLN A 140 -21.24 -24.12 4.88
C GLN A 140 -20.66 -22.82 5.47
N GLU A 141 -20.81 -22.62 6.78
CA GLU A 141 -20.30 -21.44 7.47
C GLU A 141 -18.78 -21.33 7.46
N VAL A 142 -18.07 -22.47 7.54
CA VAL A 142 -16.62 -22.52 7.40
C VAL A 142 -16.20 -22.06 6.00
N GLU A 143 -16.94 -22.42 4.96
CA GLU A 143 -16.62 -21.97 3.61
C GLU A 143 -16.87 -20.47 3.44
N ASP A 144 -17.97 -19.95 3.99
CA ASP A 144 -18.26 -18.51 3.97
C ASP A 144 -17.18 -17.68 4.69
N ASP A 145 -16.62 -18.22 5.77
CA ASP A 145 -15.51 -17.59 6.48
C ASP A 145 -14.24 -17.56 5.65
N ARG A 146 -13.96 -18.63 4.92
CA ARG A 146 -12.82 -18.69 4.01
C ARG A 146 -12.97 -17.68 2.88
N ILE A 147 -14.18 -17.53 2.33
CA ILE A 147 -14.48 -16.53 1.30
C ILE A 147 -14.20 -15.12 1.85
N ARG A 148 -14.79 -14.76 2.99
CA ARG A 148 -14.58 -13.43 3.61
C ARG A 148 -13.12 -13.19 4.01
N ALA A 149 -12.42 -14.21 4.49
CA ALA A 149 -11.00 -14.09 4.80
C ALA A 149 -10.16 -13.81 3.54
N ARG A 150 -10.48 -14.47 2.42
CA ARG A 150 -9.84 -14.22 1.12
C ARG A 150 -10.11 -12.79 0.63
N GLU A 151 -11.33 -12.28 0.79
CA GLU A 151 -11.69 -10.91 0.44
C GLU A 151 -10.86 -9.87 1.22
N VAL A 152 -10.79 -9.99 2.55
CA VAL A 152 -9.98 -9.09 3.40
C VAL A 152 -8.48 -9.16 3.05
N VAL A 153 -7.98 -10.34 2.69
CA VAL A 153 -6.60 -10.48 2.22
C VAL A 153 -6.41 -9.78 0.87
N SER A 154 -7.34 -9.95 -0.06
CA SER A 154 -7.28 -9.33 -1.39
C SER A 154 -7.28 -7.80 -1.33
N GLU A 155 -8.09 -7.21 -0.45
CA GLU A 155 -8.12 -5.76 -0.22
C GLU A 155 -6.76 -5.23 0.26
N LYS A 156 -6.12 -5.93 1.19
CA LYS A 156 -4.77 -5.56 1.68
C LYS A 156 -3.70 -5.74 0.62
N VAL A 157 -3.82 -6.74 -0.24
CA VAL A 157 -2.92 -6.92 -1.40
C VAL A 157 -3.05 -5.72 -2.34
N GLU A 158 -4.28 -5.27 -2.64
CA GLU A 158 -4.50 -4.09 -3.48
C GLU A 158 -3.93 -2.81 -2.85
N GLU A 159 -4.06 -2.63 -1.53
CA GLU A 159 -3.43 -1.52 -0.80
C GLU A 159 -1.90 -1.53 -0.98
N ARG A 160 -1.25 -2.67 -0.72
CA ARG A 160 0.21 -2.82 -0.85
C ARG A 160 0.68 -2.67 -2.29
N TRP A 161 -0.07 -3.22 -3.25
CA TRP A 161 0.20 -3.08 -4.68
C TRP A 161 0.16 -1.63 -5.13
N ARG A 162 -0.86 -0.88 -4.69
CA ARG A 162 -0.98 0.56 -4.98
C ARG A 162 0.19 1.36 -4.41
N GLU A 163 0.65 1.01 -3.20
CA GLU A 163 1.84 1.63 -2.61
C GLU A 163 3.14 1.25 -3.33
N ALA A 164 3.31 -0.02 -3.72
CA ALA A 164 4.49 -0.50 -4.44
C ALA A 164 4.60 0.05 -5.87
N MET A 165 3.45 0.34 -6.50
CA MET A 165 3.44 1.01 -7.80
C MET A 165 3.84 2.49 -7.75
N ARG A 166 3.78 3.13 -6.57
CA ARG A 166 4.22 4.52 -6.37
C ARG A 166 5.73 4.54 -6.14
N ASP A 167 6.43 5.41 -6.88
CA ASP A 167 7.87 5.64 -6.65
C ASP A 167 8.13 6.15 -5.22
N GLY A 168 8.94 5.41 -4.46
CA GLY A 168 9.26 5.73 -3.07
C GLY A 168 8.15 5.39 -2.06
N GLY A 169 7.22 4.50 -2.41
CA GLY A 169 6.21 3.95 -1.48
C GLY A 169 6.83 3.14 -0.33
N ARG A 170 6.00 2.77 0.66
CA ARG A 170 6.44 1.99 1.83
C ARG A 170 6.70 0.52 1.51
N TRP A 171 5.98 0.00 0.52
CA TRP A 171 6.09 -1.37 0.04
C TRP A 171 6.83 -1.39 -1.30
N LEU A 172 7.58 -2.45 -1.55
CA LEU A 172 8.14 -2.84 -2.84
C LEU A 172 7.68 -4.26 -3.16
N PHE A 173 7.76 -4.65 -4.43
CA PHE A 173 7.60 -6.05 -4.79
C PHE A 173 8.81 -6.85 -4.26
N ARG A 174 8.59 -8.12 -3.93
CA ARG A 174 9.63 -8.97 -3.32
C ARG A 174 10.84 -9.14 -4.25
N ASP A 175 10.61 -9.20 -5.54
CA ASP A 175 11.59 -9.40 -6.61
C ASP A 175 12.38 -8.14 -7.01
N GLU A 176 12.01 -6.95 -6.53
CA GLU A 176 12.70 -5.67 -6.76
C GLU A 176 13.68 -5.31 -5.63
#